data_AF-A0A656JL96-F1
#
_entry.id   AF-A0A656JL96-F1
#
_cell.length_a   1.000
_cell.length_b   1.000
_cell.length_c   1.000
_cell.angle_alpha   90.00
_cell.angle_beta   90.00
_cell.angle_gamma   90.00
#
_symmetry.space_group_name_H-M   'P 1'
#
loop_
_entity.id
_entity.type
_entity.pdbx_description
1 polymer ?
#
loop_
_entity_poly.entity_id
_entity_poly.type
_entity_poly.pdbx_seq_one_letter_code
_entity_poly.pdbx_strand_id
1 'polypeptide(L)'
;PPLHSDMRVTDWASVMQSAFDDLNRQLDQDPDAQTVIDPYAAQDPAEFFAVTSEYFFSAPDLLHESYPAVYAQLQAFYRQDTLARLNALRHQDPAYRGS
;
A
#
# COMPACT_ATOMS: atom_id res chain seq x y z
N PRO A 1 1.26 -14.75 -1.88
CA PRO A 1 2.63 -14.94 -1.32
C PRO A 1 2.56 -15.80 -0.04
N PRO A 2 3.62 -16.55 0.34
CA PRO A 2 3.64 -17.28 1.61
C PRO A 2 3.78 -16.30 2.79
N LEU A 3 2.86 -16.37 3.75
CA LEU A 3 2.87 -15.49 4.93
C LEU A 3 3.74 -16.06 6.05
N HIS A 4 4.20 -15.19 6.95
CA HIS A 4 4.87 -15.62 8.17
C HIS A 4 3.88 -16.30 9.12
N SER A 5 4.39 -17.18 9.98
CA SER A 5 3.56 -17.96 10.92
C SER A 5 2.79 -17.13 11.95
N ASP A 6 3.26 -15.91 12.22
CA ASP A 6 2.65 -14.93 13.13
C ASP A 6 1.57 -14.07 12.44
N MET A 7 1.43 -14.16 11.11
CA MET A 7 0.39 -13.47 10.37
C MET A 7 -0.87 -14.35 10.26
N ARG A 8 -2.04 -13.75 10.49
CA ARG A 8 -3.32 -14.42 10.25
C ARG A 8 -3.72 -14.29 8.78
N VAL A 9 -3.78 -15.41 8.06
CA VAL A 9 -4.18 -15.48 6.65
C VAL A 9 -5.55 -14.83 6.40
N THR A 10 -6.49 -15.00 7.34
CA THR A 10 -7.83 -14.40 7.26
C THR A 10 -7.80 -12.88 7.28
N ASP A 11 -6.96 -12.29 8.15
CA ASP A 11 -6.85 -10.84 8.26
C ASP A 11 -6.19 -10.26 7.02
N TRP A 12 -5.10 -10.89 6.56
CA TRP A 12 -4.43 -10.55 5.32
C TRP A 12 -5.40 -10.55 4.15
N ALA A 13 -6.12 -11.68 3.95
CA ALA A 13 -7.04 -11.83 2.84
C ALA A 13 -8.19 -10.81 2.91
N SER A 14 -8.76 -10.61 4.10
CA SER A 14 -9.86 -9.65 4.30
C SER A 14 -9.42 -8.22 3.98
N VAL A 15 -8.25 -7.80 4.45
CA VAL A 15 -7.74 -6.44 4.22
C VAL A 15 -7.40 -6.23 2.75
N MET A 16 -6.69 -7.17 2.13
CA MET A 16 -6.31 -7.07 0.72
C MET A 16 -7.54 -7.06 -0.18
N GLN A 17 -8.51 -7.96 0.05
CA GLN A 17 -9.73 -8.01 -0.74
C GLN A 17 -10.56 -6.74 -0.58
N SER A 18 -10.72 -6.24 0.65
CA SER A 18 -11.53 -5.03 0.89
C SER A 18 -10.94 -3.80 0.20
N ALA A 19 -9.61 -3.66 0.19
CA ALA A 19 -8.94 -2.55 -0.48
C ALA A 19 -8.96 -2.70 -2.01
N PHE A 20 -8.82 -3.91 -2.53
CA PHE A 20 -8.99 -4.18 -3.96
C PHE A 20 -10.41 -3.86 -4.44
N ASP A 21 -11.44 -4.29 -3.69
CA ASP A 21 -12.84 -4.01 -4.00
C ASP A 21 -13.14 -2.51 -3.91
N ASP A 22 -12.47 -1.80 -3.00
CA ASP A 22 -12.57 -0.35 -2.88
C ASP A 22 -12.01 0.39 -4.09
N LEU A 23 -10.80 0.02 -4.53
CA LEU A 23 -10.18 0.58 -5.73
C LEU A 23 -11.05 0.34 -6.98
N ASN A 24 -11.52 -0.90 -7.17
CA ASN A 24 -12.40 -1.23 -8.28
C ASN A 24 -13.68 -0.38 -8.25
N ARG A 25 -14.30 -0.23 -7.09
CA ARG A 25 -15.52 0.58 -6.95
C ARG A 25 -15.29 2.06 -7.29
N GLN A 26 -14.13 2.62 -6.93
CA GLN A 26 -13.78 4.00 -7.30
C GLN A 26 -13.67 4.15 -8.82
N LEU A 27 -13.00 3.21 -9.50
CA LEU A 27 -12.81 3.23 -10.96
C LEU A 27 -14.10 2.89 -11.73
N ASP A 28 -14.98 2.05 -11.18
CA ASP A 28 -16.30 1.77 -11.75
C ASP A 28 -17.21 3.01 -11.71
N GLN A 29 -17.07 3.84 -10.68
CA GLN A 29 -17.82 5.09 -10.54
C GLN A 29 -17.30 6.19 -11.46
N ASP A 30 -15.99 6.26 -11.62
CA ASP A 30 -15.31 7.21 -12.52
C ASP A 30 -14.03 6.56 -13.10
N PRO A 31 -14.08 6.07 -14.34
CA PRO A 31 -12.93 5.45 -14.99
C PRO A 31 -11.73 6.39 -15.16
N ASP A 32 -11.96 7.71 -15.11
CA ASP A 32 -10.92 8.74 -15.22
C ASP A 32 -10.50 9.27 -13.83
N ALA A 33 -10.94 8.62 -12.74
CA ALA A 33 -10.60 9.00 -11.38
C ALA A 33 -9.07 8.98 -11.16
N GLN A 34 -8.55 10.09 -10.65
CA GLN A 34 -7.16 10.18 -10.21
C GLN A 34 -7.02 9.49 -8.84
N THR A 35 -6.87 8.17 -8.87
CA THR A 35 -6.58 7.36 -7.70
C THR A 35 -5.10 7.49 -7.32
N VAL A 36 -4.80 7.47 -6.02
CA VAL A 36 -3.42 7.56 -5.52
C VAL A 36 -2.62 6.31 -5.89
N ILE A 37 -3.27 5.15 -5.82
CA ILE A 37 -2.71 3.86 -6.26
C ILE A 37 -3.02 3.69 -7.74
N ASP A 38 -2.00 3.34 -8.53
CA ASP A 38 -2.12 3.10 -9.96
C ASP A 38 -3.35 2.21 -10.30
N PRO A 39 -4.26 2.64 -11.19
CA PRO A 39 -5.42 1.85 -11.63
C PRO A 39 -5.09 0.45 -12.13
N TYR A 40 -3.85 0.20 -12.58
CA TYR A 40 -3.36 -1.12 -12.93
C TYR A 40 -3.52 -2.14 -11.78
N ALA A 41 -3.45 -1.69 -10.53
CA ALA A 41 -3.70 -2.51 -9.34
C ALA A 41 -5.12 -3.11 -9.29
N ALA A 42 -6.09 -2.56 -10.03
CA ALA A 42 -7.46 -3.06 -10.06
C ALA A 42 -7.66 -4.26 -11.01
N GLN A 43 -6.67 -4.62 -11.82
CA GLN A 43 -6.82 -5.71 -12.81
C GLN A 43 -7.06 -7.07 -12.17
N ASP A 44 -6.26 -7.41 -11.15
CA ASP A 44 -6.43 -8.62 -10.36
C ASP A 44 -5.74 -8.51 -8.99
N PRO A 45 -6.03 -9.43 -8.04
CA PRO A 45 -5.43 -9.38 -6.70
C PRO A 45 -3.90 -9.54 -6.66
N ALA A 46 -3.28 -10.14 -7.67
CA ALA A 46 -1.82 -10.27 -7.74
C ALA A 46 -1.19 -8.93 -8.14
N GLU A 47 -1.78 -8.23 -9.10
CA GLU A 47 -1.37 -6.87 -9.48
C GLU A 47 -1.61 -5.88 -8.34
N PHE A 48 -2.74 -6.00 -7.63
CA PHE A 48 -2.97 -5.19 -6.43
C PHE A 48 -1.84 -5.34 -5.41
N PHE A 49 -1.43 -6.58 -5.13
CA PHE A 49 -0.32 -6.85 -4.23
C PHE A 49 1.02 -6.30 -4.78
N ALA A 50 1.28 -6.47 -6.08
CA ALA A 50 2.52 -5.99 -6.70
C ALA A 50 2.64 -4.47 -6.62
N VAL A 51 1.62 -3.74 -7.05
CA VAL A 51 1.58 -2.27 -7.04
C VAL A 51 1.65 -1.74 -5.60
N THR A 52 0.82 -2.26 -4.69
CA THR A 52 0.89 -1.80 -3.29
C THR A 52 2.23 -2.12 -2.63
N SER A 53 2.91 -3.18 -3.03
CA SER A 53 4.29 -3.46 -2.59
C SER A 53 5.30 -2.46 -3.15
N GLU A 54 5.14 -2.02 -4.41
CA GLU A 54 5.98 -0.96 -4.98
C GLU A 54 5.83 0.33 -4.16
N TYR A 55 4.59 0.79 -3.95
CA TYR A 55 4.30 1.99 -3.16
C TYR A 55 4.80 1.86 -1.73
N PHE A 56 4.74 0.67 -1.13
CA PHE A 56 5.29 0.44 0.21
C PHE A 56 6.77 0.79 0.31
N PHE A 57 7.56 0.64 -0.76
CA PHE A 57 8.98 0.99 -0.77
C PHE A 57 9.26 2.39 -1.36
N SER A 58 8.52 2.82 -2.38
CA SER A 58 8.79 4.07 -3.11
C SER A 58 8.05 5.29 -2.55
N ALA A 59 6.80 5.12 -2.11
CA ALA A 59 5.92 6.19 -1.61
C ALA A 59 5.06 5.70 -0.42
N PRO A 60 5.69 5.31 0.71
CA PRO A 60 5.00 4.70 1.83
C PRO A 60 3.99 5.62 2.52
N ASP A 61 4.18 6.93 2.45
CA ASP A 61 3.24 7.94 2.95
C ASP A 61 1.93 7.93 2.16
N LEU A 62 2.01 7.92 0.82
CA LEU A 62 0.82 7.83 -0.05
C LEU A 62 0.03 6.54 0.18
N LEU A 63 0.73 5.40 0.31
CA LEU A 63 0.07 4.13 0.61
C LEU A 63 -0.57 4.11 1.99
N HIS A 64 0.12 4.63 3.00
CA HIS A 64 -0.41 4.67 4.36
C HIS A 64 -1.63 5.61 4.47
N GLU A 65 -1.64 6.74 3.76
CA GLU A 65 -2.78 7.65 3.70
C GLU A 65 -3.99 7.00 3.00
N SER A 66 -3.76 6.29 1.90
CA SER A 66 -4.84 5.69 1.09
C SER A 66 -5.39 4.40 1.70
N TYR A 67 -4.50 3.48 2.10
CA TYR A 67 -4.85 2.15 2.58
C TYR A 67 -4.01 1.78 3.83
N PRO A 68 -4.25 2.40 4.99
CA PRO A 68 -3.45 2.18 6.20
C PRO A 68 -3.44 0.71 6.67
N ALA A 69 -4.55 -0.01 6.48
CA ALA A 69 -4.62 -1.43 6.81
C ALA A 69 -3.75 -2.29 5.88
N VAL A 70 -3.70 -1.97 4.58
CA VAL A 70 -2.81 -2.65 3.60
C VAL A 70 -1.36 -2.36 3.96
N TYR A 71 -1.02 -1.11 4.30
CA TYR A 71 0.30 -0.74 4.78
C TYR A 71 0.72 -1.60 5.99
N ALA A 72 -0.15 -1.73 7.00
CA ALA A 72 0.14 -2.55 8.18
C ALA A 72 0.38 -4.03 7.84
N GLN A 73 -0.38 -4.59 6.91
CA GLN A 73 -0.18 -5.96 6.42
C GLN A 73 1.16 -6.11 5.69
N LEU A 74 1.53 -5.15 4.84
CA LEU A 74 2.82 -5.16 4.13
C LEU A 74 4.00 -4.94 5.07
N GLN A 75 3.86 -4.11 6.08
CA GLN A 75 4.85 -3.95 7.16
C GLN A 75 5.07 -5.28 7.89
N ALA A 76 4.01 -6.01 8.25
CA ALA A 76 4.13 -7.33 8.86
C ALA A 76 4.76 -8.36 7.90
N PHE A 77 4.39 -8.32 6.62
CA PHE A 77 4.89 -9.21 5.59
C PHE A 77 6.39 -9.00 5.28
N TYR A 78 6.82 -7.76 5.07
CA TYR A 78 8.22 -7.43 4.77
C TYR A 78 9.09 -7.25 6.02
N ARG A 79 8.47 -7.15 7.20
CA ARG A 79 9.13 -6.85 8.49
C ARG A 79 9.97 -5.57 8.42
N GLN A 80 9.46 -4.57 7.71
CA GLN A 80 10.08 -3.25 7.55
C GLN A 80 9.06 -2.16 7.86
N ASP A 81 9.54 -1.02 8.34
CA ASP A 81 8.74 0.19 8.52
C ASP A 81 9.32 1.27 7.61
N THR A 82 8.81 1.30 6.38
CA THR A 82 9.28 2.21 5.32
C THR A 82 8.84 3.65 5.55
N LEU A 83 7.71 3.87 6.23
CA LEU A 83 7.21 5.19 6.58
C LEU A 83 8.05 5.81 7.69
N ALA A 84 8.39 5.05 8.73
CA ALA A 84 9.34 5.50 9.75
C ALA A 84 10.72 5.81 9.14
N ARG A 85 11.18 4.97 8.20
CA ARG A 85 12.43 5.23 7.46
C ARG A 85 12.37 6.53 6.67
N LEU A 86 11.29 6.75 5.90
CA LEU A 86 11.08 7.99 5.15
C LEU A 86 11.06 9.21 6.09
N ASN A 87 10.33 9.13 7.19
CA ASN A 87 10.25 10.20 8.18
C ASN A 87 11.63 10.52 8.77
N ALA A 88 12.42 9.50 9.14
CA ALA A 88 13.78 9.71 9.64
C ALA A 88 14.67 10.44 8.61
N LEU A 89 14.61 10.06 7.33
CA LEU A 89 15.35 10.71 6.26
C LEU A 89 14.96 12.18 6.08
N ARG A 90 13.65 12.50 6.09
CA ARG A 90 13.14 13.88 5.99
C ARG A 90 13.58 14.77 7.16
N HIS A 91 13.80 14.19 8.34
CA HIS A 91 14.30 14.92 9.50
C HIS A 91 15.81 15.16 9.45
N GLN A 92 16.58 14.22 8.91
CA GLN A 92 18.05 14.25 8.88
C GLN A 92 18.62 15.07 7.72
N ASP A 93 17.92 15.15 6.57
CA ASP A 93 18.43 15.81 5.37
C ASP A 93 17.45 16.91 4.88
N PRO A 94 17.88 18.19 4.83
CA PRO A 94 17.07 19.30 4.31
C PRO A 94 16.60 19.10 2.87
N ALA A 95 17.30 18.31 2.05
CA ALA A 95 16.93 18.04 0.67
C ALA A 95 15.63 17.22 0.53
N TYR A 96 15.16 16.57 1.61
CA TYR A 96 13.91 15.80 1.64
C TYR A 96 12.76 16.55 2.33
N ARG A 97 12.94 17.82 2.69
CA ARG A 97 11.88 18.69 3.22
C ARG A 97 11.01 19.28 2.10
N GLY A 98 10.30 18.43 1.38
CA GLY A 98 9.18 18.82 0.51
C GLY A 98 9.53 19.54 -0.79
N SER A 99 9.04 18.97 -1.89
CA SER A 99 8.57 19.74 -3.04
C SER A 99 7.07 19.97 -2.85
#